data_AF-A0A1I2N0I4-F1
#
_entry.id   AF-A0A1I2N0I4-F1
#
_cell.length_a   1.000
_cell.length_b   1.000
_cell.length_c   1.000
_cell.angle_alpha   90.00
_cell.angle_beta   90.00
_cell.angle_gamma   90.00
#
_symmetry.space_group_name_H-M   'P 1'
#
loop_
_entity.id
_entity.type
_entity.pdbx_description
1 polymer ?
#
loop_
_entity_poly.entity_id
_entity_poly.type
_entity_poly.pdbx_seq_one_letter_code
_entity_poly.pdbx_strand_id
1 'polypeptide(L)'
;MANKIFDKETLLDLTVNIVPLFIIAFFVVGFAVYPAFGTELFPMAVQFGLLAVPFVLLAILTYLSGKAIAGAEKGSTVFLPGQATVPGATPLHEAEHESETDTAESDPSADDESHVSDADATKSDGQ
;
A
#
# COMPACT_ATOMS: atom_id res chain seq x y z
N MET A 1 -2.29 4.01 10.25
CA MET A 1 -2.03 4.76 9.00
C MET A 1 -0.93 4.05 8.22
N ALA A 2 -1.31 3.09 7.37
CA ALA A 2 -0.38 2.43 6.46
C ALA A 2 -1.02 2.50 5.07
N ASN A 3 -0.47 3.40 4.26
CA ASN A 3 -0.70 3.67 2.85
C ASN A 3 -1.25 2.44 2.06
N LYS A 4 -2.56 2.37 1.84
CA LYS A 4 -3.22 1.30 1.06
C LYS A 4 -3.22 1.65 -0.44
N ILE A 5 -2.08 2.13 -0.95
CA ILE A 5 -1.98 2.82 -2.25
C ILE A 5 -1.15 2.06 -3.29
N PHE A 6 -0.76 0.82 -2.97
CA PHE A 6 -0.54 -0.16 -4.02
C PHE A 6 -1.44 -1.34 -3.75
N ASP A 7 -2.24 -1.70 -4.75
CA ASP A 7 -3.05 -2.90 -4.65
C ASP A 7 -2.12 -4.11 -4.48
N LYS A 8 -2.58 -5.13 -3.74
CA LYS A 8 -1.73 -6.30 -3.44
C LYS A 8 -1.24 -6.98 -4.72
N GLU A 9 -2.04 -6.93 -5.77
CA GLU A 9 -1.72 -7.41 -7.12
C GLU A 9 -0.55 -6.62 -7.73
N THR A 10 -0.58 -5.28 -7.66
CA THR A 10 0.51 -4.41 -8.14
C THR A 10 1.81 -4.67 -7.38
N LEU A 11 1.74 -4.82 -6.05
CA LEU A 11 2.92 -5.20 -5.26
C LEU A 11 3.41 -6.60 -5.59
N LEU A 12 2.52 -7.54 -5.88
CA LEU A 12 2.87 -8.91 -6.24
C LEU A 12 3.59 -8.95 -7.59
N ASP A 13 3.07 -8.28 -8.62
CA ASP A 13 3.69 -8.21 -9.95
C ASP A 13 5.07 -7.54 -9.92
N LEU A 14 5.20 -6.47 -9.13
CA LEU A 14 6.48 -5.79 -8.95
C LEU A 14 7.48 -6.68 -8.20
N THR A 15 7.03 -7.36 -7.15
CA THR A 15 7.87 -8.26 -6.34
C THR A 15 8.35 -9.47 -7.16
N VAL A 16 7.48 -10.08 -7.97
CA VAL A 16 7.81 -11.23 -8.84
C VAL A 16 8.94 -10.88 -9.81
N ASN A 17 9.05 -9.62 -10.24
CA ASN A 17 10.15 -9.14 -11.09
C ASN A 17 11.40 -8.69 -10.30
N ILE A 18 11.22 -8.15 -9.08
CA ILE A 18 12.33 -7.73 -8.21
C ILE A 18 13.16 -8.93 -7.72
N VAL A 19 12.53 -10.07 -7.41
CA VAL A 19 13.25 -11.26 -6.92
C VAL A 19 14.31 -11.76 -7.93
N PRO A 20 13.98 -11.99 -9.23
CA PRO A 20 14.97 -12.27 -10.27
C PRO A 20 16.10 -11.24 -10.35
N LEU A 21 15.78 -9.97 -10.21
CA LEU A 21 16.75 -8.87 -10.29
C LEU A 21 17.75 -8.94 -9.13
N PHE A 22 17.26 -9.23 -7.92
CA PHE A 22 18.08 -9.41 -6.72
C PHE A 22 19.02 -10.62 -6.83
N ILE A 23 18.52 -11.78 -7.28
CA ILE A 23 19.37 -12.98 -7.41
C ILE A 23 20.50 -12.75 -8.43
N ILE A 24 20.21 -12.08 -9.56
CA ILE A 24 21.24 -11.79 -10.57
C ILE A 24 22.26 -10.81 -10.00
N ALA A 25 21.83 -9.74 -9.34
CA ALA A 25 22.73 -8.79 -8.68
C ALA A 25 23.66 -9.49 -7.67
N PHE A 26 23.10 -10.40 -6.87
CA PHE A 26 23.87 -11.20 -5.92
C PHE A 26 24.97 -12.01 -6.62
N PHE A 27 24.65 -12.71 -7.71
CA PHE A 27 25.64 -13.49 -8.46
C PHE A 27 26.67 -12.60 -9.17
N VAL A 28 26.27 -11.46 -9.71
CA VAL A 28 27.20 -10.49 -10.32
C VAL A 28 28.23 -10.03 -9.29
N VAL A 29 27.78 -9.65 -8.08
CA VAL A 29 28.68 -9.25 -6.98
C VAL A 29 29.53 -10.43 -6.52
N GLY A 30 28.92 -11.60 -6.33
CA GLY A 30 29.61 -12.82 -5.91
C GLY A 30 30.75 -13.20 -6.86
N PHE A 31 30.50 -13.16 -8.17
CA PHE A 31 31.52 -13.48 -9.18
C PHE A 31 32.54 -12.36 -9.38
N ALA A 32 32.17 -11.10 -9.10
CA ALA A 32 33.13 -9.99 -9.10
C ALA A 32 34.13 -10.09 -7.93
N VAL A 33 33.68 -10.54 -6.76
CA VAL A 33 34.53 -10.74 -5.57
C VAL A 33 35.31 -12.05 -5.66
N TYR A 34 34.67 -13.13 -6.13
CA TYR A 34 35.25 -14.46 -6.23
C TYR A 34 35.07 -15.04 -7.64
N PRO A 35 36.09 -14.89 -8.52
CA PRO A 35 36.04 -15.38 -9.89
C PRO A 35 36.21 -16.92 -9.93
N ALA A 36 35.13 -17.64 -9.65
CA ALA A 36 35.11 -19.10 -9.55
C ALA A 36 35.42 -19.83 -10.87
N PHE A 37 35.22 -19.15 -12.01
CA PHE A 37 35.32 -19.75 -13.36
C PHE A 37 36.50 -19.19 -14.18
N GLY A 38 37.49 -18.59 -13.50
CA GLY A 38 38.69 -18.02 -14.11
C GLY A 38 38.61 -16.51 -14.38
N THR A 39 39.69 -15.95 -14.90
CA THR A 39 39.86 -14.50 -15.12
C THR A 39 40.16 -14.14 -16.57
N GLU A 40 40.03 -15.10 -17.48
CA GLU A 40 40.22 -14.87 -18.91
C GLU A 40 39.11 -13.98 -19.45
N LEU A 41 39.48 -13.00 -20.28
CA LEU A 41 38.56 -11.94 -20.72
C LEU A 41 37.33 -12.49 -21.46
N PHE A 42 37.53 -13.46 -22.35
CA PHE A 42 36.45 -13.98 -23.17
C PHE A 42 35.37 -14.75 -22.36
N PRO A 43 35.72 -15.77 -21.55
CA PRO A 43 34.76 -16.43 -20.67
C PRO A 43 34.08 -15.47 -19.68
N MET A 44 34.84 -14.54 -19.11
CA MET A 44 34.32 -13.54 -18.18
C MET A 44 33.30 -12.61 -18.87
N ALA A 45 33.61 -12.13 -20.08
CA ALA A 45 32.69 -11.30 -20.84
C ALA A 45 31.39 -12.05 -21.19
N VAL A 46 31.47 -13.32 -21.55
CA VAL A 46 30.27 -14.15 -21.80
C VAL A 46 29.47 -14.35 -20.52
N GLN A 47 30.12 -14.71 -19.41
CA GLN A 47 29.47 -14.93 -18.12
C GLN A 47 28.73 -13.67 -17.63
N PHE A 48 29.43 -12.53 -17.56
CA PHE A 48 28.81 -11.28 -17.15
C PHE A 48 27.81 -10.77 -18.18
N GLY A 49 28.02 -11.01 -19.48
CA GLY A 49 27.05 -10.69 -20.52
C GLY A 49 25.74 -11.44 -20.32
N LEU A 50 25.80 -12.75 -20.03
CA LEU A 50 24.64 -13.59 -19.76
C LEU A 50 23.89 -13.19 -18.48
N LEU A 51 24.53 -12.52 -17.54
CA LEU A 51 23.89 -11.99 -16.33
C LEU A 51 23.38 -10.56 -16.53
N ALA A 52 24.22 -9.68 -17.08
CA ALA A 52 23.94 -8.25 -17.22
C ALA A 52 22.86 -7.96 -18.27
N VAL A 53 22.83 -8.68 -19.39
CA VAL A 53 21.82 -8.48 -20.43
C VAL A 53 20.40 -8.74 -19.91
N PRO A 54 20.07 -9.92 -19.34
CA PRO A 54 18.74 -10.12 -18.77
C PRO A 54 18.49 -9.23 -17.56
N PHE A 55 19.50 -8.90 -16.75
CA PHE A 55 19.35 -7.95 -15.64
C PHE A 55 18.84 -6.58 -16.12
N VAL A 56 19.49 -6.00 -17.14
CA VAL A 56 19.11 -4.68 -17.68
C VAL A 56 17.75 -4.74 -18.35
N LEU A 57 17.50 -5.76 -19.18
CA LEU A 57 16.19 -5.95 -19.82
C LEU A 57 15.06 -6.07 -18.79
N LEU A 58 15.25 -6.92 -17.78
CA LEU A 58 14.27 -7.09 -16.71
C LEU A 58 14.12 -5.82 -15.86
N ALA A 59 15.20 -5.11 -15.55
CA ALA A 59 15.13 -3.86 -14.81
C ALA A 59 14.30 -2.81 -15.57
N ILE A 60 14.51 -2.69 -16.88
CA ILE A 60 13.73 -1.80 -17.75
C ILE A 60 12.25 -2.24 -17.73
N LEU A 61 11.95 -3.52 -17.95
CA LEU A 61 10.58 -4.02 -17.95
C LEU A 61 9.90 -3.81 -16.59
N THR A 62 10.60 -4.10 -15.49
CA THR A 62 10.11 -3.90 -14.12
C THR A 62 9.73 -2.44 -13.89
N TYR A 63 10.60 -1.52 -14.31
CA TYR A 63 10.36 -0.09 -14.19
C TYR A 63 9.18 0.37 -15.05
N LEU A 64 9.12 -0.08 -16.30
CA LEU A 64 8.02 0.26 -17.21
C LEU A 64 6.68 -0.28 -16.69
N SER A 65 6.64 -1.51 -16.19
CA SER A 65 5.45 -2.10 -15.56
C SER A 65 5.04 -1.30 -14.34
N GLY A 66 5.94 -1.03 -13.40
CA GLY A 66 5.62 -0.23 -12.21
C GLY A 66 5.12 1.18 -12.56
N LYS A 67 5.73 1.83 -13.55
CA LYS A 67 5.32 3.16 -14.01
C LYS A 67 3.96 3.15 -14.71
N ALA A 68 3.69 2.13 -15.53
CA ALA A 68 2.41 1.98 -16.21
C ALA A 68 1.27 1.72 -15.23
N ILE A 69 1.49 0.84 -14.25
CA ILE A 69 0.47 0.45 -13.27
C ILE A 69 0.15 1.62 -12.33
N ALA A 70 1.16 2.31 -11.79
CA ALA A 70 0.96 3.50 -10.96
C ALA A 70 0.27 4.67 -11.71
N GLY A 71 0.30 4.65 -13.05
CA GLY A 71 -0.44 5.58 -13.90
C GLY A 71 -1.89 5.16 -14.15
N ALA A 72 -2.14 3.86 -14.33
CA ALA A 72 -3.47 3.31 -14.57
C ALA A 72 -4.37 3.39 -13.33
N GLU A 73 -3.83 3.15 -12.13
CA GLU A 73 -4.59 3.22 -10.87
C GLU A 73 -5.12 4.65 -10.59
N LYS A 74 -4.49 5.69 -11.11
CA LYS A 74 -4.96 7.09 -10.95
C LYS A 74 -6.17 7.44 -11.81
N GLY A 75 -6.48 6.62 -12.82
CA GLY A 75 -7.54 6.89 -13.80
C GLY A 75 -8.75 5.98 -13.71
N SER A 76 -8.71 4.92 -12.89
CA SER A 76 -9.85 3.99 -12.78
C SER A 76 -10.89 4.53 -11.82
N THR A 77 -11.98 5.07 -12.36
CA THR A 77 -13.19 5.35 -11.59
C THR A 77 -13.87 4.02 -11.24
N VAL A 78 -13.54 3.47 -10.07
CA VAL A 78 -14.22 2.28 -9.54
C VAL A 78 -15.47 2.74 -8.81
N PHE A 79 -16.63 2.26 -9.23
CA PHE A 79 -17.89 2.45 -8.52
C PHE A 79 -18.15 1.25 -7.62
N LEU A 80 -18.88 1.45 -6.52
CA LEU A 80 -19.34 0.32 -5.70
C LEU A 80 -20.19 -0.64 -6.57
N PRO A 81 -20.08 -1.96 -6.34
CA PRO A 81 -20.93 -2.93 -7.01
C PRO A 81 -22.41 -2.58 -6.76
N GLY A 82 -23.14 -2.28 -7.83
CA GLY A 82 -24.55 -1.83 -7.79
C GLY A 82 -24.80 -0.34 -8.03
N GLN A 83 -23.76 0.50 -8.04
CA GLN A 83 -23.89 1.95 -8.29
C GLN A 83 -23.49 2.40 -9.70
N ALA A 84 -22.90 1.50 -10.51
CA ALA A 84 -22.41 1.83 -11.86
C ALA A 84 -23.49 2.32 -12.84
N THR A 85 -24.78 2.10 -12.54
CA THR A 85 -25.92 2.52 -13.38
C THR A 85 -26.73 3.68 -12.80
N VAL A 86 -26.35 4.20 -11.62
CA VAL A 86 -27.10 5.26 -10.94
C VAL A 86 -26.60 6.63 -11.43
N PRO A 87 -27.48 7.49 -12.00
CA PRO A 87 -27.09 8.84 -12.39
C PRO A 87 -26.63 9.65 -11.17
N GLY A 88 -25.39 10.15 -11.20
CA GLY A 88 -24.81 10.93 -10.09
C GLY A 88 -24.09 10.10 -9.01
N ALA A 89 -23.81 8.81 -9.25
CA ALA A 89 -22.97 8.03 -8.35
C ALA A 89 -21.56 8.62 -8.25
N THR A 90 -21.12 8.95 -7.03
CA THR A 90 -19.74 9.35 -6.75
C THR A 90 -18.83 8.13 -6.90
N PRO A 91 -17.70 8.25 -7.62
CA PRO A 91 -16.70 7.19 -7.65
C PRO A 91 -16.16 6.93 -6.24
N LEU A 92 -15.75 5.70 -5.95
CA LEU A 92 -15.27 5.30 -4.62
C LEU A 92 -14.14 6.20 -4.09
N HIS A 93 -13.24 6.64 -4.97
CA HIS A 93 -12.13 7.51 -4.62
C HIS A 93 -12.58 8.91 -4.14
N GLU A 94 -13.75 9.39 -4.58
CA GLU A 94 -14.33 10.66 -4.12
C GLU A 94 -14.99 10.47 -2.75
N ALA A 95 -15.74 9.37 -2.57
CA ALA A 95 -16.44 9.06 -1.32
C ALA A 95 -15.48 8.81 -0.15
N GLU A 96 -14.31 8.20 -0.39
CA GLU A 96 -13.28 8.01 0.63
C GLU A 96 -12.65 9.35 1.06
N HIS A 97 -12.46 10.29 0.12
CA HIS A 97 -11.90 11.61 0.40
C HIS A 97 -12.87 12.50 1.20
N GLU A 98 -14.18 12.38 0.96
CA GLU A 98 -15.22 13.08 1.74
C GLU A 98 -15.37 12.47 3.15
N SER A 99 -15.19 11.16 3.28
CA SER A 99 -15.29 10.44 4.56
C SER A 99 -14.17 10.77 5.55
N GLU A 100 -12.95 11.04 5.06
CA GLU A 100 -11.82 11.43 5.92
C GLU A 100 -11.94 12.86 6.47
N THR A 101 -12.68 13.75 5.79
CA THR A 101 -12.95 15.12 6.28
C THR A 101 -14.03 15.19 7.36
N ASP A 102 -14.96 14.24 7.41
CA ASP A 102 -16.07 14.23 8.38
C ASP A 102 -15.71 13.60 9.74
N THR A 103 -14.53 12.97 9.88
CA THR A 103 -14.13 12.33 11.15
C THR A 103 -13.42 13.27 12.14
N ALA A 104 -13.29 14.57 11.81
CA ALA A 104 -12.61 15.56 12.67
C ALA A 104 -13.54 16.30 13.64
N GLU A 105 -14.87 16.13 13.58
CA GLU A 105 -15.80 16.75 14.53
C GLU A 105 -16.88 15.76 14.98
N SER A 106 -16.58 14.97 16.01
CA SER A 106 -17.57 14.50 16.98
C SER A 106 -16.88 13.79 18.13
N ASP A 107 -16.54 14.56 19.16
CA ASP A 107 -16.31 14.04 20.52
C ASP A 107 -17.65 14.14 21.28
N PRO A 108 -18.36 13.02 21.55
CA PRO A 108 -19.47 13.02 22.47
C PRO A 108 -19.02 12.32 23.76
N SER A 109 -18.37 13.08 24.64
CA SER A 109 -18.10 12.63 26.00
C SER A 109 -18.93 13.50 26.96
N ALA A 110 -20.06 12.94 27.39
CA ALA A 110 -20.81 13.33 28.59
C ALA A 110 -19.89 13.23 29.82
N ASP A 111 -20.01 14.04 30.88
CA ASP A 111 -21.07 14.08 31.89
C ASP A 111 -20.81 15.30 32.82
N ASP A 112 -21.86 15.94 33.39
CA ASP A 112 -22.02 16.18 34.86
C ASP A 112 -23.25 17.07 35.17
N GLU A 113 -24.30 16.40 35.67
CA GLU A 113 -25.21 16.78 36.77
C GLU A 113 -26.12 18.03 36.68
N SER A 114 -27.38 17.81 36.27
CA SER A 114 -28.53 18.64 36.67
C SER A 114 -29.22 18.04 37.90
N HIS A 115 -29.05 18.73 39.03
CA HIS A 115 -29.72 18.51 40.31
C HIS A 115 -31.27 18.55 40.18
N VAL A 116 -31.99 17.60 40.80
CA VAL A 116 -33.23 17.76 41.62
C VAL A 116 -34.08 16.47 41.70
N SER A 117 -34.55 16.19 42.93
CA SER A 117 -35.63 15.30 43.40
C SER A 117 -35.39 13.78 43.27
N ASP A 118 -35.71 12.91 44.22
CA ASP A 118 -36.38 12.96 45.53
C ASP A 118 -35.93 11.70 46.29
N ALA A 119 -35.74 11.76 47.61
CA ALA A 119 -35.65 10.56 48.44
C ALA A 119 -36.20 10.82 49.84
N ASP A 120 -37.37 10.22 50.04
CA ASP A 120 -38.17 10.05 51.25
C ASP A 120 -37.48 9.19 52.33
N ALA A 121 -38.03 9.30 53.55
CA ALA A 121 -37.88 8.47 54.75
C ALA A 121 -36.67 8.71 55.68
N THR A 122 -36.89 9.37 56.84
CA THR A 122 -37.08 8.67 58.14
C THR A 122 -37.46 9.59 59.33
N LYS A 123 -38.62 9.30 59.94
CA LYS A 123 -38.97 9.23 61.39
C LYS A 123 -38.39 10.21 62.45
N SER A 124 -39.36 10.80 63.16
CA SER A 124 -39.55 10.89 64.64
C SER A 124 -38.86 11.99 65.49
N ASP A 125 -39.70 12.54 66.37
CA ASP A 125 -39.48 13.32 67.61
C ASP A 125 -39.03 14.78 67.44
N GLY A 126 -39.64 15.81 68.03
CA GLY A 126 -40.71 15.93 69.01
C GLY A 126 -40.85 17.40 69.45
N GLN A 127 -41.96 17.70 70.14
CA GLN A 127 -42.42 18.99 70.70
C GLN A 127 -43.11 20.00 69.78
#